data_AF-A0A0F9AP62-F1
#
_entry.id   AF-A0A0F9AP62-F1
#
_cell.length_a   1.000
_cell.length_b   1.000
_cell.length_c   1.000
_cell.angle_alpha   90.00
_cell.angle_beta   90.00
_cell.angle_gamma   90.00
#
_symmetry.space_group_name_H-M   'P 1'
#
loop_
_entity.id
_entity.type
_entity.pdbx_description
1 polymer ?
#
loop_
_entity_poly.entity_id
_entity_poly.type
_entity_poly.pdbx_seq_one_letter_code
_entity_poly.pdbx_strand_id
1 'polypeptide(L)'
;MIGRELNVNLPQSMNRVITGRPQKYKIKVENFRIIKRYWSRSGKRVKVYRDVDQHHFVLASNVYLELKPKEKILVMFPDNPEVKKIEEFTYNNNYDAIEFLEKSFTELHSFIEEVAKEFGYKQEKFAQGINLDKVGELREKNGTIAVMIENVNPMRGLFINYDQGNLEIHPI
;
A
#
# COMPACT_ATOMS: atom_id res chain seq x y z
N MET A 1 -7.53 10.02 17.62
CA MET A 1 -7.83 8.59 17.37
C MET A 1 -9.34 8.46 17.25
N ILE A 2 -9.87 8.19 16.06
CA ILE A 2 -11.31 8.30 15.70
C ILE A 2 -12.26 7.56 16.67
N GLY A 3 -11.83 6.44 17.27
CA GLY A 3 -12.63 5.70 18.26
C GLY A 3 -12.96 6.50 19.53
N ARG A 4 -12.09 7.43 19.95
CA ARG A 4 -12.36 8.32 21.10
C ARG A 4 -13.39 9.38 20.75
N GLU A 5 -13.36 9.93 19.54
CA GLU A 5 -14.32 10.93 19.07
C GLU A 5 -15.73 10.34 18.90
N LEU A 6 -15.81 9.07 18.48
CA LEU A 6 -17.09 8.38 18.28
C LEU A 6 -17.67 7.77 19.57
N ASN A 7 -16.91 7.77 20.68
CA ASN A 7 -17.27 7.13 21.95
C ASN A 7 -17.84 5.69 21.77
N VAL A 8 -17.18 4.91 20.90
CA VAL A 8 -17.55 3.51 20.60
C VAL A 8 -16.32 2.63 20.55
N ASN A 9 -16.48 1.40 21.03
CA ASN A 9 -15.49 0.35 20.82
C ASN A 9 -15.52 -0.07 19.34
N LEU A 10 -14.57 0.44 18.57
CA LEU A 10 -14.36 -0.02 17.20
C LEU A 10 -13.91 -1.48 17.22
N PRO A 11 -14.43 -2.32 16.31
CA PRO A 11 -14.06 -3.72 16.28
C PRO A 11 -12.60 -3.87 15.81
N GLN A 12 -11.93 -4.91 16.31
CA GLN A 12 -10.54 -5.23 15.94
C GLN A 12 -10.36 -5.66 14.48
N SER A 13 -11.44 -5.89 13.73
CA SER A 13 -11.36 -6.23 12.32
C SER A 13 -12.42 -5.50 11.51
N MET A 14 -12.01 -5.00 10.35
CA MET A 14 -12.91 -4.35 9.40
C MET A 14 -14.01 -5.31 8.92
N ASN A 15 -13.71 -6.61 8.79
CA ASN A 15 -14.70 -7.63 8.46
C ASN A 15 -15.88 -7.64 9.47
N ARG A 16 -15.63 -7.44 10.77
CA ARG A 16 -16.68 -7.33 11.80
C ARG A 16 -17.51 -6.05 11.67
N VAL A 17 -16.95 -4.96 11.12
CA VAL A 17 -17.72 -3.76 10.77
C VAL A 17 -18.69 -4.09 9.64
N ILE A 18 -18.17 -4.70 8.57
CA ILE A 18 -18.93 -5.00 7.36
C ILE A 18 -20.07 -5.99 7.61
N THR A 19 -19.85 -7.02 8.43
CA THR A 19 -20.88 -8.03 8.75
C THR A 19 -21.82 -7.61 9.89
N GLY A 20 -21.39 -6.71 10.78
CA GLY A 20 -22.06 -6.42 12.06
C GLY A 20 -23.23 -5.44 12.04
N ARG A 21 -23.65 -4.96 10.86
CA ARG A 21 -24.59 -3.84 10.63
C ARG A 21 -24.08 -2.48 11.16
N PRO A 22 -24.21 -1.37 10.40
CA PRO A 22 -23.62 -0.07 10.76
C PRO A 22 -24.12 0.51 12.09
N GLN A 23 -25.37 0.21 12.47
CA GLN A 23 -26.01 0.72 13.69
C GLN A 23 -25.29 0.27 14.96
N LYS A 24 -24.69 -0.94 14.95
CA LYS A 24 -23.96 -1.50 16.10
C LYS A 24 -22.77 -0.63 16.52
N TYR A 25 -22.14 0.05 15.55
CA TYR A 25 -20.93 0.84 15.78
C TYR A 25 -21.17 2.35 15.68
N LYS A 26 -22.45 2.78 15.62
CA LYS A 26 -22.83 4.20 15.45
C LYS A 26 -22.14 4.88 14.26
N ILE A 27 -21.83 4.12 13.21
CA ILE A 27 -21.20 4.66 12.01
C ILE A 27 -22.29 5.26 11.13
N LYS A 28 -22.12 6.53 10.72
CA LYS A 28 -23.02 7.19 9.74
C LYS A 28 -23.11 6.38 8.45
N VAL A 29 -24.26 6.43 7.78
CA VAL A 29 -24.52 5.61 6.58
C VAL A 29 -23.49 5.90 5.49
N GLU A 30 -23.09 7.16 5.35
CA GLU A 30 -22.10 7.66 4.39
C GLU A 30 -20.72 7.04 4.66
N ASN A 31 -20.24 7.14 5.89
CA ASN A 31 -18.97 6.53 6.32
C ASN A 31 -18.99 5.01 6.12
N PHE A 32 -20.11 4.35 6.42
CA PHE A 32 -20.24 2.92 6.21
C PHE A 32 -20.17 2.53 4.73
N ARG A 33 -20.73 3.36 3.82
CA ARG A 33 -20.60 3.14 2.37
C ARG A 33 -19.16 3.23 1.91
N ILE A 34 -18.39 4.21 2.40
CA ILE A 34 -16.95 4.36 2.11
C ILE A 34 -16.17 3.11 2.56
N ILE A 35 -16.37 2.69 3.82
CA ILE A 35 -15.74 1.48 4.38
C ILE A 35 -16.10 0.23 3.56
N LYS A 36 -17.38 0.06 3.22
CA LYS A 36 -17.86 -1.08 2.44
C LYS A 36 -17.25 -1.11 1.03
N ARG A 37 -17.15 0.05 0.38
CA ARG A 37 -16.55 0.19 -0.95
C ARG A 37 -15.07 -0.18 -0.93
N TYR A 38 -14.30 0.36 0.01
CA TYR A 38 -12.89 -0.02 0.18
C TYR A 38 -12.74 -1.52 0.42
N TRP A 39 -13.53 -2.07 1.34
CA TRP A 39 -13.47 -3.48 1.69
C TRP A 39 -13.74 -4.39 0.49
N SER A 40 -14.76 -4.08 -0.33
CA SER A 40 -15.09 -4.88 -1.50
C SER A 40 -14.07 -4.76 -2.63
N ARG A 41 -13.39 -3.62 -2.76
CA ARG A 41 -12.41 -3.37 -3.82
C ARG A 41 -11.03 -3.95 -3.52
N SER A 42 -10.51 -3.69 -2.32
CA SER A 42 -9.15 -4.08 -1.93
C SER A 42 -9.10 -4.84 -0.62
N GLY A 43 -9.71 -4.28 0.43
CA GLY A 43 -9.40 -4.67 1.81
C GLY A 43 -9.65 -6.16 2.09
N LYS A 44 -10.68 -6.75 1.48
CA LYS A 44 -10.95 -8.18 1.59
C LYS A 44 -9.82 -9.01 1.01
N ARG A 45 -9.33 -8.70 -0.20
CA ARG A 45 -8.30 -9.47 -0.89
C ARG A 45 -6.93 -9.33 -0.21
N VAL A 46 -6.58 -8.11 0.21
CA VAL A 46 -5.38 -7.85 1.02
C VAL A 46 -5.38 -8.70 2.30
N LYS A 47 -6.53 -8.76 3.00
CA LYS A 47 -6.64 -9.63 4.18
C LYS A 47 -6.36 -11.08 3.83
N VAL A 48 -6.93 -11.61 2.75
CA VAL A 48 -6.74 -13.02 2.38
C VAL A 48 -5.26 -13.34 2.13
N TYR A 49 -4.56 -12.52 1.35
CA TYR A 49 -3.13 -12.72 1.11
C TYR A 49 -2.28 -12.54 2.36
N ARG A 50 -2.59 -11.57 3.22
CA ARG A 50 -1.92 -11.42 4.52
C ARG A 50 -2.13 -12.65 5.40
N ASP A 51 -3.34 -13.22 5.43
CA ASP A 51 -3.63 -14.42 6.21
C ASP A 51 -2.81 -15.62 5.66
N VAL A 52 -2.64 -15.73 4.33
CA VAL A 52 -1.73 -16.74 3.74
C VAL A 52 -0.29 -16.54 4.19
N ASP A 53 0.22 -15.31 4.15
CA ASP A 53 1.60 -14.99 4.57
C ASP A 53 1.82 -15.34 6.06
N GLN A 54 0.86 -14.99 6.92
CA GLN A 54 0.91 -15.28 8.36
C GLN A 54 0.87 -16.77 8.70
N HIS A 55 0.20 -17.59 7.88
CA HIS A 55 0.01 -19.01 8.17
C HIS A 55 1.00 -19.92 7.45
N HIS A 56 1.50 -19.48 6.30
CA HIS A 56 2.29 -20.32 5.41
C HIS A 56 3.70 -19.75 5.14
N PHE A 57 3.93 -18.44 5.31
CA PHE A 57 5.20 -17.78 4.97
C PHE A 57 5.68 -18.04 3.52
N VAL A 58 4.75 -18.38 2.61
CA VAL A 58 5.06 -18.78 1.21
C VAL A 58 4.55 -17.77 0.19
N LEU A 59 4.07 -16.60 0.62
CA LEU A 59 3.43 -15.65 -0.32
C LEU A 59 4.41 -15.18 -1.42
N ALA A 60 5.70 -15.15 -1.10
CA ALA A 60 6.79 -14.82 -2.03
C ALA A 60 7.58 -16.07 -2.50
N SER A 61 6.96 -17.25 -2.52
CA SER A 61 7.63 -18.50 -2.95
C SER A 61 7.73 -18.64 -4.48
N ASN A 62 6.82 -18.01 -5.23
CA ASN A 62 6.77 -18.08 -6.69
C ASN A 62 7.38 -16.81 -7.27
N VAL A 63 8.71 -16.81 -7.42
CA VAL A 63 9.49 -15.67 -7.91
C VAL A 63 10.16 -16.02 -9.23
N TYR A 64 10.06 -15.12 -10.20
CA TYR A 64 10.64 -15.27 -11.53
C TYR A 64 11.47 -14.03 -11.88
N LEU A 65 12.49 -14.22 -12.71
CA LEU A 65 13.21 -13.12 -13.34
C LEU A 65 12.69 -13.00 -14.78
N GLU A 66 11.97 -11.93 -15.07
CA GLU A 66 11.59 -11.58 -16.44
C GLU A 66 12.75 -10.84 -17.08
N LEU A 67 13.28 -11.35 -18.20
CA LEU A 67 14.44 -10.75 -18.90
C LEU A 67 14.03 -9.82 -20.05
N LYS A 68 12.80 -9.96 -20.58
CA LYS A 68 12.27 -9.19 -21.71
C LYS A 68 10.77 -8.96 -21.51
N PRO A 69 10.22 -7.79 -21.88
CA PRO A 69 10.87 -6.67 -22.56
C PRO A 69 11.75 -5.80 -21.64
N LYS A 70 11.61 -5.92 -20.32
CA LYS A 70 12.41 -5.21 -19.33
C LYS A 70 12.81 -6.19 -18.23
N GLU A 71 14.05 -6.10 -17.78
CA GLU A 71 14.52 -6.92 -16.67
C GLU A 71 13.79 -6.54 -15.38
N LYS A 72 13.04 -7.48 -14.80
CA LYS A 72 12.34 -7.29 -13.53
C LYS A 72 12.14 -8.59 -12.76
N ILE A 73 12.07 -8.47 -11.44
CA ILE A 73 11.65 -9.55 -10.56
C ILE A 73 10.12 -9.56 -10.53
N LEU A 74 9.56 -10.73 -10.82
CA LEU A 74 8.14 -11.01 -10.74
C LEU A 74 7.89 -11.87 -9.51
N VAL A 75 7.00 -11.42 -8.63
CA VAL A 75 6.54 -12.23 -7.49
C VAL A 75 5.08 -12.55 -7.74
N MET A 76 4.73 -13.83 -7.87
CA MET A 76 3.37 -14.25 -8.22
C MET A 76 2.59 -14.65 -6.98
N PHE A 77 1.42 -14.04 -6.81
CA PHE A 77 0.44 -14.45 -5.82
C PHE A 77 -0.46 -15.57 -6.36
N PRO A 78 -0.91 -16.48 -5.48
CA PRO A 78 -1.82 -17.53 -5.89
C PRO A 78 -3.18 -16.95 -6.32
N ASP A 79 -3.81 -17.61 -7.29
CA ASP A 79 -5.15 -17.25 -7.79
C ASP A 79 -6.24 -17.55 -6.76
N ASN A 80 -6.02 -18.59 -5.96
CA ASN A 80 -6.95 -19.20 -5.02
C ASN A 80 -6.42 -19.15 -3.56
N PRO A 81 -6.07 -17.95 -3.03
CA PRO A 81 -5.44 -17.80 -1.73
C PRO A 81 -6.34 -18.20 -0.53
N GLU A 82 -7.62 -18.48 -0.76
CA GLU A 82 -8.54 -19.04 0.23
C GLU A 82 -8.32 -20.53 0.53
N VAL A 83 -7.57 -21.24 -0.30
CA VAL A 83 -7.24 -22.64 -0.11
C VAL A 83 -6.27 -22.79 1.07
N LYS A 84 -6.44 -23.84 1.88
CA LYS A 84 -5.64 -24.04 3.10
C LYS A 84 -4.31 -24.76 2.88
N LYS A 85 -4.22 -25.51 1.78
CA LYS A 85 -3.05 -26.32 1.44
C LYS A 85 -2.25 -25.63 0.36
N ILE A 86 -0.97 -25.44 0.61
CA ILE A 86 -0.06 -24.73 -0.30
C ILE A 86 0.08 -25.50 -1.61
N GLU A 87 0.02 -26.83 -1.55
CA GLU A 87 0.17 -27.72 -2.70
C GLU A 87 -0.99 -27.59 -3.71
N GLU A 88 -2.11 -26.98 -3.29
CA GLU A 88 -3.30 -26.74 -4.10
C GLU A 88 -3.33 -25.31 -4.68
N PHE A 89 -2.30 -24.48 -4.44
CA PHE A 89 -2.22 -23.14 -5.00
C PHE A 89 -1.99 -23.17 -6.52
N THR A 90 -2.73 -22.31 -7.24
CA THR A 90 -2.59 -22.12 -8.69
C THR A 90 -2.09 -20.71 -8.99
N TYR A 91 -1.41 -20.54 -10.13
CA TYR A 91 -0.75 -19.28 -10.54
C TYR A 91 -1.03 -18.93 -12.00
N ASN A 92 -2.17 -19.37 -12.53
CA ASN A 92 -2.53 -19.26 -13.94
C ASN A 92 -2.82 -17.83 -14.39
N ASN A 93 -3.23 -16.93 -13.49
CA ASN A 93 -3.54 -15.54 -13.85
C ASN A 93 -2.33 -14.60 -13.77
N ASN A 94 -1.13 -15.10 -13.44
CA ASN A 94 0.10 -14.31 -13.31
C ASN A 94 -0.10 -13.04 -12.47
N TYR A 95 -0.69 -13.20 -11.28
CA TYR A 95 -1.01 -12.07 -10.42
C TYR A 95 0.24 -11.51 -9.75
N ASP A 96 0.83 -10.46 -10.35
CA ASP A 96 2.01 -9.79 -9.82
C ASP A 96 1.72 -9.15 -8.45
N ALA A 97 2.43 -9.63 -7.44
CA ALA A 97 2.32 -9.20 -6.06
C ALA A 97 2.71 -7.73 -5.89
N ILE A 98 3.73 -7.26 -6.61
CA ILE A 98 4.21 -5.88 -6.49
C ILE A 98 3.13 -4.94 -7.02
N GLU A 99 2.63 -5.21 -8.23
CA GLU A 99 1.54 -4.43 -8.83
C GLU A 99 0.28 -4.44 -7.95
N PHE A 100 -0.07 -5.61 -7.40
CA PHE A 100 -1.19 -5.72 -6.48
C PHE A 100 -0.99 -4.86 -5.23
N LEU A 101 0.18 -4.93 -4.59
CA LEU A 101 0.47 -4.19 -3.36
C LEU A 101 0.44 -2.68 -3.60
N GLU A 102 1.01 -2.20 -4.70
CA GLU A 102 0.96 -0.78 -5.09
C GLU A 102 -0.48 -0.30 -5.28
N LYS A 103 -1.29 -1.07 -6.00
CA LYS A 103 -2.71 -0.77 -6.21
C LYS A 103 -3.47 -0.79 -4.88
N SER A 104 -3.24 -1.79 -4.05
CA SER A 104 -3.89 -1.92 -2.74
C SER A 104 -3.49 -0.80 -1.78
N PHE A 105 -2.23 -0.36 -1.82
CA PHE A 105 -1.77 0.79 -1.05
C PHE A 105 -2.44 2.09 -1.51
N THR A 106 -2.56 2.29 -2.82
CA THR A 106 -3.28 3.44 -3.41
C THR A 106 -4.77 3.44 -3.02
N GLU A 107 -5.41 2.27 -3.03
CA GLU A 107 -6.82 2.13 -2.61
C GLU A 107 -6.99 2.37 -1.10
N LEU A 108 -6.03 1.94 -0.28
CA LEU A 108 -6.01 2.24 1.16
C LEU A 108 -5.84 3.75 1.41
N HIS A 109 -4.90 4.40 0.71
CA HIS A 109 -4.69 5.84 0.82
C HIS A 109 -5.96 6.61 0.44
N SER A 110 -6.56 6.26 -0.70
CA SER A 110 -7.82 6.85 -1.17
C SER A 110 -8.94 6.68 -0.15
N PHE A 111 -9.04 5.51 0.46
CA PHE A 111 -10.01 5.24 1.54
C PHE A 111 -9.77 6.14 2.76
N ILE A 112 -8.51 6.28 3.21
CA ILE A 112 -8.16 7.13 4.36
C ILE A 112 -8.52 8.59 4.07
N GLU A 113 -8.21 9.09 2.88
CA GLU A 113 -8.53 10.45 2.44
C GLU A 113 -10.05 10.71 2.39
N GLU A 114 -10.82 9.77 1.85
CA GLU A 114 -12.28 9.86 1.83
C GLU A 114 -12.87 9.89 3.25
N VAL A 115 -12.38 9.03 4.14
CA VAL A 115 -12.79 9.05 5.55
C VAL A 115 -12.40 10.37 6.20
N ALA A 116 -11.17 10.85 6.03
CA ALA A 116 -10.70 12.09 6.62
C ALA A 116 -11.58 13.29 6.21
N LYS A 117 -11.96 13.37 4.93
CA LYS A 117 -12.89 14.40 4.42
C LYS A 117 -14.25 14.38 5.10
N GLU A 118 -14.84 13.21 5.34
CA GLU A 118 -16.11 13.09 6.07
C GLU A 118 -16.01 13.55 7.54
N PHE A 119 -14.82 13.55 8.13
CA PHE A 119 -14.55 14.09 9.46
C PHE A 119 -14.12 15.57 9.43
N GLY A 120 -14.18 16.22 8.27
CA GLY A 120 -13.85 17.65 8.13
C GLY A 120 -12.36 17.97 8.06
N TYR A 121 -11.49 16.95 7.96
CA TYR A 121 -10.07 17.17 7.72
C TYR A 121 -9.85 17.68 6.29
N LYS A 122 -9.07 18.75 6.17
CA LYS A 122 -8.65 19.28 4.88
C LYS A 122 -7.29 18.70 4.53
N GLN A 123 -7.14 18.32 3.27
CA GLN A 123 -5.85 17.86 2.76
C GLN A 123 -4.90 19.06 2.73
N GLU A 124 -3.85 19.00 3.54
CA GLU A 124 -2.77 19.97 3.50
C GLU A 124 -1.63 19.43 2.62
N LYS A 125 -0.99 20.33 1.86
CA LYS A 125 0.21 19.96 1.11
C LYS A 125 1.31 19.66 2.11
N PHE A 126 1.64 18.39 2.26
CA PHE A 126 2.78 17.99 3.07
C PHE A 126 4.05 18.20 2.25
N ALA A 127 4.86 19.19 2.63
CA ALA A 127 6.22 19.31 2.10
C ALA A 127 7.10 18.25 2.77
N GLN A 128 7.42 17.18 2.05
CA GLN A 128 8.48 16.26 2.49
C GLN A 128 9.82 16.97 2.31
N GLY A 129 10.42 17.39 3.42
CA GLY A 129 11.84 17.78 3.43
C GLY A 129 12.70 16.52 3.41
N ILE A 130 13.70 16.48 2.52
CA ILE A 130 14.75 15.46 2.61
C ILE A 130 15.70 15.87 3.74
N ASN A 131 15.73 15.11 4.83
CA ASN A 131 16.78 15.27 5.83
C ASN A 131 18.01 14.46 5.37
N LEU A 132 18.99 15.16 4.77
CA LEU A 132 20.26 14.58 4.35
C LEU A 132 21.30 14.53 5.48
N ASP A 133 21.00 15.07 6.66
CA ASP A 133 21.95 15.20 7.77
C ASP A 133 22.46 13.83 8.27
N LYS A 134 21.71 12.76 7.99
CA LYS A 134 22.05 11.37 8.36
C LYS A 134 22.75 10.57 7.27
N VAL A 135 22.98 11.14 6.08
CA VAL A 135 23.50 10.37 4.93
C VAL A 135 25.04 10.21 4.99
N GLY A 136 25.71 10.91 5.91
CA GLY A 136 27.17 10.93 6.04
C GLY A 136 27.82 11.82 4.96
N GLU A 137 29.15 11.85 4.90
CA GLU A 137 29.83 12.54 3.80
C GLU A 137 29.52 11.82 2.48
N LEU A 138 28.79 12.50 1.58
CA LEU A 138 28.39 11.94 0.29
C LEU A 138 29.57 11.58 -0.62
N ARG A 139 30.75 12.16 -0.33
CA ARG A 139 31.99 12.02 -1.12
C ARG A 139 32.44 10.58 -1.36
N GLU A 140 32.01 9.63 -0.53
CA GLU A 140 32.40 8.21 -0.62
C GLU A 140 31.36 7.30 -1.28
N LYS A 141 30.17 7.81 -1.66
CA LYS A 141 29.06 6.99 -2.14
C LYS A 141 28.71 7.28 -3.60
N ASN A 142 28.84 6.27 -4.46
CA ASN A 142 28.30 6.30 -5.83
C ASN A 142 26.96 5.54 -5.87
N GLY A 143 25.95 6.13 -6.53
CA GLY A 143 24.66 5.50 -6.77
C GLY A 143 23.46 6.29 -6.23
N THR A 144 22.28 5.66 -6.21
CA THR A 144 21.02 6.28 -5.78
C THR A 144 21.05 6.62 -4.29
N ILE A 145 21.09 7.92 -3.97
CA ILE A 145 21.09 8.39 -2.57
C ILE A 145 19.68 8.48 -2.01
N ALA A 146 18.73 8.96 -2.82
CA ALA A 146 17.35 9.15 -2.40
C ALA A 146 16.41 9.09 -3.62
N VAL A 147 15.24 8.51 -3.40
CA VAL A 147 14.10 8.62 -4.30
C VAL A 147 13.06 9.47 -3.59
N MET A 148 12.72 10.62 -4.17
CA MET A 148 11.67 11.49 -3.65
C MET A 148 10.46 11.40 -4.57
N ILE A 149 9.33 10.99 -4.01
CA ILE A 149 8.04 10.99 -4.71
C ILE A 149 7.27 12.18 -4.21
N GLU A 150 7.22 13.24 -5.02
CA GLU A 150 6.41 14.39 -4.67
C GLU A 150 4.96 14.12 -5.05
N ASN A 151 4.08 14.12 -4.04
CA ASN A 151 2.63 14.01 -4.21
C ASN A 151 2.02 15.36 -4.66
N VAL A 152 2.59 15.93 -5.72
CA VAL A 152 1.94 17.00 -6.50
C VAL A 152 1.12 16.38 -7.63
N ASN A 153 0.13 17.10 -8.15
CA ASN A 153 -0.58 16.70 -9.36
C ASN A 153 -0.06 17.59 -10.52
N PRO A 154 0.61 17.03 -11.55
CA PRO A 154 0.91 15.61 -11.76
C PRO A 154 1.98 15.08 -10.80
N MET A 155 1.90 13.78 -10.47
CA MET A 155 2.93 13.10 -9.68
C MET A 155 4.27 13.31 -10.38
N ARG A 156 5.27 13.77 -9.64
CA ARG A 156 6.65 13.89 -10.13
C ARG A 156 7.52 13.05 -9.23
N GLY A 157 8.10 12.00 -9.79
CA GLY A 157 9.24 11.34 -9.17
C GLY A 157 10.49 12.15 -9.46
N LEU A 158 11.35 12.31 -8.47
CA LEU A 158 12.68 12.89 -8.65
C LEU A 158 13.72 11.83 -8.27
N PHE A 159 14.59 11.51 -9.21
CA PHE A 159 15.75 10.67 -9.03
C PHE A 159 16.94 11.55 -8.66
N ILE A 160 17.51 11.33 -7.47
CA ILE A 160 18.69 12.07 -7.02
C ILE A 160 19.90 11.15 -7.12
N ASN A 161 20.74 11.43 -8.10
CA ASN A 161 22.02 10.75 -8.28
C ASN A 161 23.15 11.56 -7.66
N TYR A 162 24.17 10.88 -7.20
CA TYR A 162 25.42 11.52 -6.83
C TYR A 162 26.57 10.77 -7.46
N ASP A 163 27.34 11.50 -8.26
CA ASP A 163 28.51 10.99 -8.95
C ASP A 163 29.64 12.01 -8.85
N GLN A 164 30.80 11.55 -8.34
CA GLN A 164 32.04 12.33 -8.26
C GLN A 164 31.91 13.74 -7.65
N GLY A 165 31.06 13.91 -6.63
CA GLY A 165 30.87 15.22 -5.99
C GLY A 165 29.68 16.03 -6.50
N ASN A 166 29.06 15.60 -7.59
CA ASN A 166 27.93 16.30 -8.21
C ASN A 166 26.62 15.62 -7.84
N LEU A 167 25.67 16.42 -7.37
CA LEU A 167 24.30 15.98 -7.11
C LEU A 167 23.43 16.31 -8.33
N GLU A 168 22.90 15.29 -8.99
CA GLU A 168 22.02 15.44 -10.14
C GLU A 168 20.60 15.07 -9.76
N ILE A 169 19.63 15.87 -10.20
CA ILE A 169 18.21 15.64 -9.95
C ILE A 169 17.51 15.47 -11.30
N HIS A 170 17.00 14.27 -11.54
CA HIS A 170 16.32 13.91 -12.78
C HIS A 170 14.83 13.67 -12.51
N PRO A 171 13.91 14.21 -13.32
CA PRO A 171 12.51 13.79 -13.26
C PRO A 171 12.37 12.33 -13.73
N ILE A 172 11.56 11.56 -13.01
CA ILE A 172 11.15 10.19 -13.37
C ILE A 172 9.97 10.24 -14.34
#